data_AF-X1UK88-F1
#
_entry.id   AF-X1UK88-F1
#
_cell.length_a   1.000
_cell.length_b   1.000
_cell.length_c   1.000
_cell.angle_alpha   90.00
_cell.angle_beta   90.00
_cell.angle_gamma   90.00
#
_symmetry.space_group_name_H-M   'P 1'
#
loop_
_entity.id
_entity.type
_entity.pdbx_description
1 polymer ?
#
loop_
_entity_poly.entity_id
_entity_poly.type
_entity_poly.pdbx_seq_one_letter_code
_entity_poly.pdbx_strand_id
1 'polypeptide(L)' 'MSVKNKKYGGFFITEIVVASAILAILLVGLALSLYGFAKFNRYQLVRQQCIAAVQAELDSITITGKPIPDEDFKRLWPKL' A
#
# COMPACT_ATOMS: atom_id res chain seq x y z
N MET A 1 -16.70 -30.38 -52.60
CA MET A 1 -16.31 -30.71 -51.21
C MET A 1 -16.73 -29.54 -50.32
N SER A 2 -17.85 -29.67 -49.61
CA SER A 2 -18.49 -28.57 -48.88
C SER A 2 -17.71 -28.25 -47.60
N VAL A 3 -17.07 -27.09 -47.55
CA VAL A 3 -16.37 -26.59 -46.37
C VAL A 3 -17.41 -26.19 -45.34
N LYS A 4 -17.63 -27.06 -44.34
CA LYS A 4 -18.48 -26.76 -43.19
C LYS A 4 -17.84 -25.62 -42.38
N ASN A 5 -18.40 -24.42 -42.49
CA ASN A 5 -18.13 -23.31 -41.57
C ASN A 5 -18.54 -23.73 -40.16
N LYS A 6 -17.55 -24.09 -39.36
CA LYS A 6 -17.71 -24.57 -37.99
C LYS A 6 -18.03 -23.35 -37.12
N LYS A 7 -19.28 -23.26 -36.65
CA LYS A 7 -19.80 -22.13 -35.87
C LYS A 7 -19.12 -22.07 -34.48
N TYR A 8 -17.92 -21.50 -34.42
CA TYR A 8 -17.17 -21.28 -33.17
C TYR A 8 -17.42 -19.89 -32.54
N GLY A 9 -18.22 -19.03 -33.18
CA GLY A 9 -18.39 -17.63 -32.76
C GLY A 9 -19.01 -17.45 -31.37
N GLY A 10 -19.93 -18.32 -30.95
CA GLY A 10 -20.55 -18.22 -29.63
C GLY A 10 -19.59 -18.56 -28.48
N PHE A 11 -18.76 -19.59 -28.67
CA PHE A 11 -17.81 -20.06 -27.66
C PHE A 11 -16.71 -19.02 -27.37
N PHE A 12 -16.22 -18.37 -28.41
CA PHE A 12 -15.21 -17.32 -28.28
C PHE A 12 -15.75 -16.07 -27.56
N ILE A 13 -16.99 -15.65 -27.86
CA ILE A 13 -17.63 -14.52 -27.16
C ILE A 13 -17.88 -14.85 -25.70
N THR A 14 -18.33 -16.07 -25.38
CA THR A 14 -18.51 -16.49 -23.98
C THR A 14 -17.19 -16.47 -23.22
N GLU A 15 -16.09 -16.89 -23.83
CA GLU A 15 -14.76 -16.86 -23.20
C GLU A 15 -14.31 -15.42 -22.91
N ILE A 16 -14.48 -14.49 -23.86
CA ILE A 16 -14.15 -13.07 -23.67
C ILE A 16 -15.00 -12.46 -22.54
N VAL A 17 -16.29 -12.74 -22.51
CA VAL A 17 -17.20 -12.21 -21.48
C VAL A 17 -16.80 -12.73 -20.10
N VAL A 18 -16.51 -14.01 -19.98
CA VAL A 18 -16.09 -14.63 -18.70
C VAL A 18 -14.74 -14.06 -18.25
N ALA A 19 -13.75 -13.98 -19.15
CA ALA A 19 -12.45 -13.42 -18.83
C ALA A 19 -12.55 -11.94 -18.39
N SER A 20 -13.37 -11.16 -19.09
CA SER A 20 -13.61 -9.74 -18.76
C SER A 20 -14.31 -9.58 -17.41
N ALA A 21 -15.27 -10.45 -17.11
CA ALA A 21 -15.97 -10.44 -15.82
C ALA A 21 -15.02 -10.76 -14.66
N ILE A 22 -14.18 -11.79 -14.81
CA ILE A 22 -13.16 -12.15 -13.81
C ILE A 22 -12.18 -10.99 -13.61
N LEU A 23 -11.70 -10.39 -14.70
CA LEU A 23 -10.80 -9.25 -14.65
C LEU A 23 -11.43 -8.07 -13.89
N ALA A 24 -12.71 -7.76 -14.16
CA ALA A 24 -13.42 -6.70 -13.45
C ALA A 24 -13.50 -6.97 -11.94
N ILE A 25 -13.80 -8.21 -11.54
CA ILE A 25 -13.84 -8.61 -10.12
C ILE A 25 -12.45 -8.44 -9.47
N LEU A 26 -11.39 -8.87 -10.14
CA LEU A 26 -10.02 -8.73 -9.65
C LEU A 26 -9.61 -7.25 -9.51
N LEU A 27 -9.98 -6.39 -10.46
CA LEU A 27 -9.70 -4.96 -10.41
C LEU A 27 -10.43 -4.28 -9.24
N VAL A 28 -11.69 -4.63 -8.99
CA VAL A 28 -12.45 -4.12 -7.84
C VAL A 28 -11.79 -4.57 -6.53
N GLY A 29 -11.41 -5.84 -6.42
CA GLY A 29 -10.70 -6.36 -5.25
C GLY A 29 -9.40 -5.61 -5.01
N LEU A 30 -8.58 -5.43 -6.05
CA LEU A 30 -7.33 -4.68 -5.98
C LEU A 30 -7.54 -3.23 -5.55
N ALA A 31 -8.54 -2.55 -6.12
CA ALA A 31 -8.85 -1.16 -5.77
C ALA A 31 -9.23 -1.01 -4.29
N LEU A 32 -10.06 -1.92 -3.76
CA LEU A 32 -10.42 -1.95 -2.35
C LEU A 32 -9.21 -2.24 -1.46
N SER A 33 -8.35 -3.19 -1.85
CA SER A 33 -7.11 -3.47 -1.13
C SER A 33 -6.17 -2.27 -1.09
N LEU A 34 -5.95 -1.60 -2.23
CA LEU A 34 -5.11 -0.40 -2.30
C LEU A 34 -5.66 0.74 -1.42
N TYR A 35 -6.98 0.93 -1.42
CA TYR A 35 -7.62 1.90 -0.54
C TYR A 35 -7.40 1.58 0.94
N GLY A 36 -7.56 0.31 1.33
CA GLY A 36 -7.27 -0.15 2.70
C GLY A 36 -5.80 0.04 3.08
N PHE A 37 -4.88 -0.35 2.19
CA PHE A 37 -3.44 -0.21 2.40
C PHE A 37 -3.00 1.25 2.47
N ALA A 38 -3.60 2.17 1.74
CA ALA A 38 -3.27 3.59 1.85
C ALA A 38 -3.53 4.13 3.27
N LYS A 39 -4.69 3.79 3.85
CA LYS A 39 -5.04 4.19 5.22
C LYS A 39 -4.11 3.52 6.26
N PHE A 40 -3.86 2.22 6.09
CA PHE A 40 -2.99 1.47 6.98
C PHE A 40 -1.54 1.96 6.93
N ASN A 41 -1.03 2.25 5.73
CA ASN A 41 0.33 2.75 5.53
C ASN A 41 0.53 4.10 6.23
N ARG A 42 -0.45 5.01 6.14
CA ARG A 42 -0.39 6.28 6.88
C ARG A 42 -0.31 6.06 8.39
N TYR A 43 -1.10 5.14 8.94
CA TYR A 43 -1.07 4.83 10.36
C TYR A 43 0.28 4.22 10.78
N GLN A 44 0.79 3.25 10.00
CA GLN A 44 2.08 2.62 10.27
C GLN A 44 3.24 3.59 10.16
N LEU A 45 3.20 4.51 9.19
CA LEU A 45 4.22 5.54 9.02
C LEU A 45 4.29 6.47 10.24
N VAL A 46 3.15 6.92 10.77
CA VAL A 46 3.12 7.72 12.01
C VAL A 46 3.67 6.92 13.19
N ARG A 47 3.27 5.65 13.33
CA ARG A 47 3.78 4.78 14.39
C ARG A 47 5.29 4.57 14.30
N GLN A 48 5.82 4.36 13.09
CA GLN A 48 7.26 4.25 12.85
C GLN A 48 7.99 5.56 13.18
N GLN A 49 7.41 6.72 12.87
CA GLN A 49 7.99 8.02 13.22
C GLN A 49 8.10 8.19 14.74
N CYS A 50 7.07 7.83 15.51
CA CYS A 50 7.14 7.85 16.97
C CYS A 50 8.24 6.92 17.51
N ILE A 51 8.33 5.69 17.00
CA ILE A 51 9.36 4.73 17.41
C ILE A 51 10.76 5.27 17.07
N ALA A 52 10.94 5.84 15.89
CA ALA A 52 12.21 6.43 15.48
C ALA A 52 12.61 7.64 16.34
N ALA A 53 11.66 8.47 16.75
CA ALA A 53 11.91 9.59 17.66
C ALA A 53 12.38 9.11 19.04
N VAL A 54 11.70 8.12 19.62
CA VAL A 54 12.10 7.50 20.90
C VAL A 54 13.48 6.85 20.78
N GLN A 55 13.75 6.16 19.67
CA GLN A 55 15.05 5.56 19.43
C GLN A 55 16.15 6.63 19.37
N ALA A 56 15.91 7.75 18.68
CA ALA A 56 16.87 8.85 18.62
C ALA A 56 17.16 9.46 20.00
N GLU A 57 16.14 9.56 20.87
CA GLU A 57 16.31 10.06 22.23
C GLU A 57 17.14 9.09 23.09
N LEU A 58 16.85 7.78 23.01
CA LEU A 58 17.63 6.74 23.66
C LEU A 58 19.08 6.71 23.15
N ASP A 59 19.28 6.88 21.85
CA ASP A 59 20.61 6.96 21.23
C ASP A 59 21.38 8.20 21.72
N SER A 60 20.71 9.35 21.87
CA SER A 60 21.32 10.54 22.48
C SER A 60 21.74 10.30 23.92
N ILE A 61 20.86 9.68 24.73
CA ILE A 61 21.16 9.37 26.14
C ILE A 61 22.32 8.40 26.23
N THR A 62 22.37 7.37 25.39
CA THR A 62 23.45 6.38 25.41
C THR A 62 24.80 6.95 24.95
N ILE A 63 24.81 7.85 23.96
CA ILE A 63 26.05 8.44 23.43
C ILE A 63 26.55 9.62 24.28
N THR A 64 25.66 10.51 24.70
CA THR A 64 26.02 11.78 25.36
C THR A 64 25.76 11.79 26.87
N GLY A 65 25.05 10.79 27.40
CA GLY A 65 24.60 10.76 28.79
C GLY A 65 23.47 11.74 29.09
N LYS A 66 22.92 12.43 28.09
CA LYS A 66 21.91 13.47 28.24
C LYS A 66 20.77 13.28 27.23
N PRO A 67 19.53 13.64 27.60
CA PRO A 67 18.42 13.69 26.64
C PRO A 67 18.70 14.73 25.55
N ILE A 68 18.01 14.62 24.42
CA ILE A 68 18.10 15.59 23.31
C ILE A 68 17.67 16.96 23.85
N PRO A 69 18.44 18.04 23.63
CA PRO A 69 18.05 19.39 24.02
C PRO A 69 16.73 19.82 23.36
N ASP A 70 15.85 20.50 24.09
CA ASP A 70 14.54 20.96 23.59
C ASP A 70 14.64 21.82 22.31
N GLU A 71 15.75 22.52 22.15
CA GLU A 71 16.07 23.36 20.99
C GLU A 71 16.25 22.51 19.73
N ASP A 72 17.02 21.42 19.84
CA ASP A 72 17.26 20.47 18.76
C ASP A 72 16.02 19.60 18.52
N PHE A 73 15.27 19.25 19.57
CA PHE A 73 14.00 18.53 19.45
C PHE A 73 12.99 19.31 18.59
N LYS A 74 12.78 20.61 18.89
CA LYS A 74 11.90 21.49 18.10
C LYS A 74 12.40 21.70 16.67
N ARG A 75 13.72 21.67 16.43
CA ARG A 75 14.30 21.77 15.09
C ARG A 75 14.07 20.49 14.28
N LEU A 76 14.23 19.32 14.89
CA LEU A 76 14.14 18.02 14.25
C LEU A 76 12.68 17.60 14.00
N TRP A 77 11.78 17.94 14.92
CA TRP A 77 10.36 17.62 14.83
C TRP A 77 9.45 18.84 15.05
N PRO A 78 9.43 19.80 14.12
CA PRO A 78 8.68 21.06 14.28
C PRO A 78 7.15 20.91 14.27
N LYS A 79 6.63 19.70 14.05
CA LYS A 79 5.19 19.39 13.96
C LYS A 79 4.73 18.35 14.99
N LEU A 80 5.64 17.86 15.83
CA LEU A 80 5.29 17.12 17.06
C LEU A 80 5.40 18.09 18.25
#